data_AF-A0A938DJB6-F1
#
_entry.id   AF-A0A938DJB6-F1
#
_cell.length_a   1.000
_cell.length_b   1.000
_cell.length_c   1.000
_cell.angle_alpha   90.00
_cell.angle_beta   90.00
_cell.angle_gamma   90.00
#
_symmetry.space_group_name_H-M   'P 1'
#
loop_
_entity.id
_entity.type
_entity.pdbx_description
1 polymer ?
#
loop_
_entity_poly.entity_id
_entity_poly.type
_entity_poly.pdbx_seq_one_letter_code
_entity_poly.pdbx_strand_id
1 'polypeptide(L)'
;MATGSRVLPWRRHQAATAHELAPLLAAYKRRHPKGSVSSINRAYDTSREAHRHQTRTTGESYITHPIAVASVIADIGLDEASIIAALLHDAVEDTELTLADISQAFGDEVAGIVDGVTKL
;
A
#
# COMPACT_ATOMS: atom_id res chain seq x y z
N MET A 1 17.76 12.97 -27.78
CA MET A 1 17.75 11.84 -26.83
C MET A 1 17.52 12.39 -25.42
N ALA A 2 16.26 12.53 -25.02
CA ALA A 2 15.90 13.04 -23.70
C ALA A 2 15.35 11.88 -22.86
N THR A 3 16.16 11.38 -21.93
CA THR A 3 15.72 10.46 -20.87
C THR A 3 14.95 11.26 -19.82
N GLY A 4 13.63 11.36 -20.00
CA GLY A 4 12.73 11.85 -18.97
C GLY A 4 12.64 10.83 -17.84
N SER A 5 13.51 10.95 -16.84
CA SER A 5 13.37 10.21 -15.60
C SER A 5 12.09 10.71 -14.92
N ARG A 6 10.99 9.96 -15.05
CA ARG A 6 9.77 10.14 -14.25
C ARG A 6 10.12 9.83 -12.80
N VAL A 7 10.68 10.81 -12.11
CA VAL A 7 10.80 10.77 -10.66
C VAL A 7 9.38 10.93 -10.15
N LEU A 8 8.85 9.85 -9.61
CA LEU A 8 7.45 9.80 -9.24
C LEU A 8 7.17 10.73 -8.03
N PRO A 9 6.03 11.43 -8.01
CA PRO A 9 5.80 12.63 -7.20
C PRO A 9 5.57 12.39 -5.69
N TRP A 10 5.56 11.15 -5.21
CA TRP A 10 5.17 10.79 -3.83
C TRP A 10 6.10 11.31 -2.73
N ARG A 11 7.26 11.88 -3.06
CA ARG A 11 8.28 12.34 -2.08
C ARG A 11 7.83 13.50 -1.17
N ARG A 12 6.69 14.16 -1.44
CA ARG A 12 6.22 15.35 -0.70
C ARG A 12 5.17 15.07 0.40
N HIS A 13 4.55 13.90 0.46
CA HIS A 13 3.38 13.66 1.34
C HIS A 13 3.66 12.93 2.67
N GLN A 14 4.93 12.84 3.09
CA GLN A 14 5.40 11.91 4.13
C GLN A 14 4.87 12.17 5.57
N ALA A 15 4.39 13.38 5.89
CA ALA A 15 4.02 13.75 7.27
C ALA A 15 2.63 13.26 7.73
N ALA A 16 1.59 13.37 6.88
CA ALA A 16 0.24 12.89 7.20
C ALA A 16 0.17 11.35 7.16
N THR A 17 0.89 10.76 6.19
CA THR A 17 1.17 9.32 6.06
C THR A 17 1.57 8.69 7.39
N ALA A 18 2.44 9.35 8.16
CA ALA A 18 3.02 8.79 9.36
C ALA A 18 2.02 8.57 10.51
N HIS A 19 0.95 9.37 10.61
CA HIS A 19 0.01 9.25 11.74
C HIS A 19 -1.00 8.09 11.52
N GLU A 20 -1.56 7.98 10.32
CA GLU A 20 -2.55 6.94 9.99
C GLU A 20 -1.94 5.54 9.98
N LEU A 21 -0.67 5.43 9.59
CA LEU A 21 0.07 4.17 9.54
C LEU A 21 0.67 3.74 10.87
N ALA A 22 0.83 4.64 11.85
CA ALA A 22 1.57 4.35 13.08
C ALA A 22 1.08 3.06 13.80
N PRO A 23 -0.24 2.81 13.94
CA PRO A 23 -0.73 1.57 14.55
C PRO A 23 -0.33 0.32 13.76
N LEU A 24 -0.47 0.35 12.43
CA LEU A 24 -0.08 -0.74 11.54
C LEU A 24 1.42 -1.05 11.66
N LEU A 25 2.26 -0.01 11.58
CA LEU A 25 3.71 -0.17 11.65
C LEU A 25 4.15 -0.72 13.02
N ALA A 26 3.51 -0.28 14.11
CA ALA A 26 3.75 -0.82 15.44
C ALA A 26 3.35 -2.30 15.54
N ALA A 27 2.18 -2.67 15.00
CA ALA A 27 1.72 -4.05 14.97
C ALA A 27 2.67 -4.97 14.19
N TYR A 28 3.11 -4.52 13.01
CA TYR A 28 4.09 -5.24 12.20
C TYR A 28 5.43 -5.41 12.95
N LYS A 29 5.98 -4.32 13.50
CA LYS A 29 7.26 -4.34 14.22
C LYS A 29 7.27 -5.22 15.46
N ARG A 30 6.13 -5.40 16.12
CA ARG A 30 6.00 -6.30 17.27
C ARG A 30 6.31 -7.76 16.91
N ARG A 31 6.00 -8.18 15.69
CA ARG A 31 6.29 -9.53 15.18
C ARG A 31 7.51 -9.61 14.28
N HIS A 32 7.88 -8.48 13.67
CA HIS A 32 9.04 -8.35 12.79
C HIS A 32 9.98 -7.24 13.27
N PRO A 33 10.70 -7.40 14.41
CA PRO A 33 11.51 -6.32 14.98
C PRO A 33 12.58 -5.78 14.02
N LYS A 34 13.15 -6.69 13.22
CA LYS A 34 14.17 -6.39 12.21
C LYS A 34 13.60 -6.07 10.82
N GLY A 35 12.30 -6.24 10.60
CA GLY A 35 11.64 -6.00 9.32
C GLY A 35 11.71 -4.53 8.91
N SER A 36 11.87 -4.25 7.62
CA SER A 36 11.83 -2.87 7.12
C SER A 36 10.39 -2.39 7.04
N VAL A 37 10.15 -1.08 7.23
CA VAL A 37 8.84 -0.46 7.02
C VAL A 37 8.82 0.41 5.76
N SER A 38 9.94 0.50 5.05
CA SER A 38 10.05 1.41 3.90
C SER A 38 9.10 1.02 2.77
N SER A 39 8.96 -0.27 2.48
CA SER A 39 8.08 -0.75 1.41
C SER A 39 6.61 -0.61 1.80
N ILE A 40 6.27 -0.85 3.08
CA ILE A 40 4.92 -0.65 3.63
C ILE A 40 4.49 0.82 3.50
N ASN A 41 5.35 1.76 3.88
CA ASN A 41 5.07 3.20 3.71
C ASN A 41 4.85 3.57 2.23
N ARG A 42 5.71 3.05 1.34
CA ARG A 42 5.56 3.26 -0.11
C ARG A 42 4.25 2.69 -0.63
N ALA A 43 3.85 1.51 -0.20
CA ALA A 43 2.61 0.85 -0.62
C ALA A 43 1.38 1.67 -0.22
N TYR A 44 1.34 2.16 1.01
CA TYR A 44 0.28 3.07 1.46
C TYR A 44 0.26 4.38 0.64
N ASP A 45 1.41 5.01 0.38
CA ASP A 45 1.43 6.26 -0.40
C ASP A 45 0.92 6.03 -1.83
N THR A 46 1.29 4.89 -2.43
CA THR A 46 0.78 4.45 -3.74
C THR A 46 -0.73 4.24 -3.71
N SER A 47 -1.25 3.51 -2.73
CA SER A 47 -2.68 3.25 -2.56
C SER A 47 -3.46 4.55 -2.37
N ARG A 48 -3.02 5.43 -1.46
CA ARG A 48 -3.68 6.71 -1.20
C ARG A 48 -3.71 7.60 -2.43
N GLU A 49 -2.63 7.63 -3.21
CA GLU A 49 -2.55 8.41 -4.44
C GLU A 49 -3.45 7.85 -5.55
N ALA A 50 -3.55 6.52 -5.66
CA ALA A 50 -4.45 5.85 -6.59
C ALA A 50 -5.92 6.20 -6.30
N HIS A 51 -6.31 6.19 -5.02
CA HIS A 51 -7.67 6.55 -4.58
C HIS A 51 -7.90 8.06 -4.36
N ARG A 52 -6.97 8.96 -4.73
CA ARG A 52 -7.08 10.39 -4.40
C ARG A 52 -8.35 11.08 -4.93
N HIS A 53 -8.93 10.54 -6.01
CA HIS A 53 -10.14 11.05 -6.65
C HIS A 53 -11.41 10.34 -6.19
N GLN A 54 -11.27 9.30 -5.35
CA GLN A 54 -12.37 8.58 -4.74
C GLN A 54 -12.56 9.08 -3.30
N THR A 55 -13.46 10.05 -3.15
CA THR A 55 -13.96 10.46 -1.84
C THR A 55 -15.21 9.67 -1.50
N ARG A 56 -15.28 9.06 -0.30
CA ARG A 56 -16.54 8.48 0.18
C ARG A 56 -17.59 9.58 0.32
N THR A 57 -18.87 9.22 0.27
CA THR A 57 -20.01 10.14 0.46
C THR A 57 -19.92 10.94 1.77
N THR A 58 -19.16 10.46 2.75
CA THR A 58 -18.90 11.08 4.06
C THR A 58 -17.71 12.04 4.10
N GLY A 59 -16.91 12.14 3.02
CA GLY A 59 -15.71 12.98 2.94
C GLY A 59 -14.42 12.31 3.45
N GLU A 60 -14.50 11.07 3.95
CA GLU A 60 -13.32 10.31 4.40
C GLU A 60 -12.54 9.71 3.21
N SER A 61 -11.22 9.61 3.36
CA SER A 61 -10.34 9.00 2.35
C SER A 61 -10.56 7.47 2.30
N TYR A 62 -10.62 6.93 1.08
CA TYR A 62 -10.78 5.50 0.81
C TYR A 62 -9.71 4.62 1.50
N ILE A 63 -8.54 5.20 1.80
CA ILE A 63 -7.37 4.51 2.36
C ILE A 63 -7.63 3.82 3.71
N THR A 64 -8.71 4.17 4.41
CA THR A 64 -9.10 3.57 5.69
C THR A 64 -9.33 2.05 5.61
N HIS A 65 -9.94 1.56 4.52
CA HIS A 65 -10.18 0.13 4.36
C HIS A 65 -8.88 -0.68 4.16
N PRO A 66 -8.00 -0.33 3.20
CA PRO A 66 -6.72 -1.01 3.04
C PRO A 66 -5.86 -1.03 4.32
N ILE A 67 -5.86 0.06 5.11
CA ILE A 67 -5.14 0.09 6.39
C ILE A 67 -5.74 -0.90 7.40
N ALA A 68 -7.07 -0.99 7.50
CA ALA A 68 -7.73 -1.90 8.42
C ALA A 68 -7.40 -3.37 8.11
N VAL A 69 -7.47 -3.76 6.83
CA VAL A 69 -7.12 -5.11 6.38
C VAL A 69 -5.64 -5.41 6.66
N ALA A 70 -4.74 -4.50 6.30
CA ALA A 70 -3.32 -4.63 6.58
C ALA A 70 -3.03 -4.74 8.09
N SER A 71 -3.80 -4.06 8.94
CA SER A 71 -3.66 -4.12 10.41
C SER A 71 -4.01 -5.49 10.95
N VAL A 72 -5.08 -6.12 10.46
CA VAL A 72 -5.43 -7.50 10.80
C VAL A 72 -4.30 -8.46 10.41
N ILE A 73 -3.74 -8.29 9.22
CA ILE A 73 -2.63 -9.11 8.68
C ILE A 73 -1.37 -8.97 9.55
N ALA A 74 -1.01 -7.74 9.93
CA ALA A 74 0.07 -7.49 10.87
C ALA A 74 -0.22 -8.10 12.25
N ASP A 75 -1.48 -8.07 12.69
CA ASP A 75 -1.96 -8.62 13.94
C ASP A 75 -2.05 -10.15 13.98
N ILE A 76 -2.03 -10.84 12.84
CA ILE A 76 -1.82 -12.30 12.80
C ILE A 76 -0.36 -12.69 12.55
N GLY A 77 0.46 -11.74 12.07
CA GLY A 77 1.91 -11.91 11.95
C GLY A 77 2.41 -12.42 10.62
N LEU A 78 1.64 -12.17 9.57
CA LEU A 78 2.10 -12.38 8.20
C LEU A 78 3.27 -11.44 7.86
N ASP A 79 3.90 -11.73 6.74
CA ASP A 79 5.11 -11.08 6.27
C ASP A 79 4.87 -9.70 5.63
N GLU A 80 5.98 -9.05 5.25
CA GLU A 80 5.95 -7.73 4.62
C GLU A 80 5.18 -7.74 3.29
N ALA A 81 5.35 -8.78 2.47
CA ALA A 81 4.68 -8.92 1.18
C ALA A 81 3.16 -8.98 1.33
N SER A 82 2.64 -9.72 2.31
CA SER A 82 1.21 -9.80 2.60
C SER A 82 0.63 -8.44 3.03
N ILE A 83 1.37 -7.66 3.84
CA ILE A 83 0.94 -6.32 4.26
C ILE A 83 0.91 -5.36 3.08
N ILE A 84 1.94 -5.39 2.23
CA ILE A 84 1.99 -4.57 1.01
C ILE A 84 0.81 -4.91 0.10
N ALA A 85 0.55 -6.19 -0.14
CA ALA A 85 -0.56 -6.62 -0.99
C ALA A 85 -1.92 -6.14 -0.44
N ALA A 86 -2.14 -6.25 0.87
CA ALA A 86 -3.34 -5.75 1.53
C ALA A 86 -3.54 -4.24 1.37
N LEU A 87 -2.46 -3.46 1.37
CA LEU A 87 -2.55 -2.02 1.13
C LEU A 87 -2.90 -1.68 -0.33
N LEU A 88 -2.58 -2.56 -1.28
CA LEU A 88 -2.64 -2.30 -2.71
C LEU A 88 -3.79 -3.01 -3.45
N HIS A 89 -4.46 -3.99 -2.84
CA HIS A 89 -5.43 -4.84 -3.53
C HIS A 89 -6.57 -4.04 -4.19
N ASP A 90 -7.29 -3.24 -3.39
CA ASP A 90 -8.35 -2.37 -3.91
C ASP A 90 -7.85 -1.36 -4.93
N ALA A 91 -6.58 -0.93 -4.83
CA ALA A 91 -6.05 0.01 -5.80
C ALA A 91 -5.95 -0.63 -7.19
N VAL A 92 -5.63 -1.93 -7.28
CA VAL A 92 -5.62 -2.66 -8.55
C VAL A 92 -7.04 -2.97 -9.05
N GLU A 93 -8.00 -3.15 -8.13
CA GLU A 93 -9.39 -3.45 -8.48
C GLU A 93 -10.19 -2.21 -8.89
N ASP A 94 -10.03 -1.11 -8.16
CA ASP A 94 -10.89 0.08 -8.25
C ASP A 94 -10.27 1.26 -9.00
N THR A 95 -8.99 1.18 -9.40
CA THR A 95 -8.27 2.31 -10.00
C THR A 95 -7.53 1.92 -11.29
N GLU A 96 -6.75 2.85 -11.86
CA GLU A 96 -5.92 2.58 -13.06
C GLU A 96 -4.62 1.84 -12.74
N LEU A 97 -4.34 1.53 -11.47
CA LEU A 97 -3.14 0.80 -11.07
C LEU A 97 -3.19 -0.64 -11.59
N THR A 98 -2.16 -1.10 -12.28
CA THR A 98 -2.15 -2.45 -12.88
C THR A 98 -1.24 -3.41 -12.11
N LEU A 99 -1.47 -4.71 -12.26
CA LEU A 99 -0.56 -5.75 -11.74
C LEU A 99 0.89 -5.58 -12.27
N ALA A 100 1.06 -5.07 -13.48
CA ALA A 100 2.38 -4.78 -14.04
C ALA A 100 3.07 -3.63 -13.28
N ASP A 101 2.32 -2.58 -12.91
CA ASP A 101 2.84 -1.50 -12.06
C ASP A 101 3.26 -2.01 -10.68
N ILE A 102 2.46 -2.93 -10.10
CA ILE A 102 2.80 -3.57 -8.81
C ILE A 102 4.07 -4.40 -8.92
N SER A 103 4.17 -5.26 -9.92
CA SER A 103 5.37 -6.09 -10.17
C SER A 103 6.62 -5.22 -10.31
N GLN A 104 6.54 -4.13 -11.07
CA GLN A 104 7.66 -3.19 -11.25
C GLN A 104 8.05 -2.45 -9.96
N ALA A 105 7.08 -2.07 -9.13
CA ALA A 105 7.32 -1.23 -7.96
C ALA A 105 7.66 -2.01 -6.67
N PHE A 106 7.14 -3.24 -6.54
CA PHE A 106 7.16 -4.05 -5.31
C PHE A 106 7.59 -5.51 -5.53
N GLY A 107 7.72 -5.97 -6.79
CA GLY A 107 8.16 -7.31 -7.14
C GLY A 107 7.02 -8.28 -7.47
N ASP A 108 7.38 -9.38 -8.14
CA ASP A 108 6.41 -10.37 -8.66
C ASP A 108 5.66 -11.12 -7.56
N GLU A 109 6.29 -11.31 -6.40
CA GLU A 109 5.66 -11.96 -5.23
C GLU A 109 4.43 -11.17 -4.78
N VAL A 110 4.57 -9.85 -4.59
CA VAL A 110 3.47 -8.97 -4.20
C VAL A 110 2.40 -8.94 -5.28
N ALA A 111 2.79 -8.83 -6.55
CA ALA A 111 1.84 -8.82 -7.67
C ALA A 111 1.02 -10.12 -7.74
N GLY A 112 1.65 -11.28 -7.49
CA GLY A 112 0.97 -12.57 -7.43
C GLY A 112 -0.04 -12.67 -6.27
N ILE A 113 0.31 -12.15 -5.09
CA ILE A 113 -0.64 -12.10 -3.96
C ILE A 113 -1.82 -11.20 -4.30
N VAL A 114 -1.57 -10.01 -4.87
CA VAL A 114 -2.62 -9.07 -5.25
C VAL A 114 -3.58 -9.68 -6.27
N ASP A 115 -3.07 -10.27 -7.36
CA ASP A 115 -3.92 -10.94 -8.37
C ASP A 115 -4.78 -12.05 -7.77
N GLY A 116 -4.22 -12.78 -6.81
CA GLY A 116 -4.93 -13.84 -6.09
C GLY A 116 -6.09 -13.35 -5.22
N VAL A 117 -6.09 -12.09 -4.79
CA VAL A 117 -7.14 -11.51 -3.92
C VAL A 117 -8.11 -10.60 -4.66
N THR A 118 -7.73 -9.96 -5.76
CA THR A 118 -8.58 -9.02 -6.55
C THR A 118 -9.67 -9.69 -7.41
N LYS A 119 -10.18 -10.85 -7.00
CA LYS A 119 -11.23 -11.61 -7.71
C LYS A 119 -12.18 -12.38 -6.77
N LEU A 120 -12.09 -12.17 -5.45
CA LEU A 120 -12.82 -12.92 -4.43
C LEU A 120 -14.03 -12.16 -3.87
#